data_AF-A0A120G201-F1
#
_entry.id   AF-A0A120G201-F1
#
_cell.length_a   1.000
_cell.length_b   1.000
_cell.length_c   1.000
_cell.angle_alpha   90.00
_cell.angle_beta   90.00
_cell.angle_gamma   90.00
#
_symmetry.space_group_name_H-M   'P 1'
#
loop_
_entity.id
_entity.type
_entity.pdbx_description
1 polymer ?
#
loop_
_entity_poly.entity_id
_entity_poly.type
_entity_poly.pdbx_seq_one_letter_code
_entity_poly.pdbx_strand_id
1 'polypeptide(L)'
;MATSNIKRFDELTGQLFGVLYESFPLPRNLEFEHFPAEDKKFFVASVDWLSRAGYLSFMFLYPNQGYTEVVLTSKGLEVLKALPESLKSGPSLGDQLVDASKTGAKSLLGDIAGQALSIGVKIATSHLGLPG
;
A
#
# COMPACT_ATOMS: atom_id res chain seq x y z
N MET A 1 -4.09 -18.36 -16.58
CA MET A 1 -3.30 -17.21 -17.07
C MET A 1 -2.36 -16.81 -15.95
N ALA A 2 -1.05 -16.69 -16.20
CA ALA A 2 -0.14 -16.19 -15.18
C ALA A 2 -0.58 -14.77 -14.77
N THR A 3 -0.86 -14.55 -13.49
CA THR A 3 -1.17 -13.22 -12.95
C THR A 3 0.02 -12.29 -13.24
N SER A 4 -0.23 -11.13 -13.85
CA SER A 4 0.85 -10.18 -14.17
C SER A 4 1.56 -9.71 -12.90
N ASN A 5 2.84 -9.37 -12.99
CA ASN A 5 3.58 -8.81 -11.86
C ASN A 5 2.92 -7.55 -11.29
N ILE A 6 2.25 -6.75 -12.13
CA ILE A 6 1.48 -5.57 -11.68
C ILE A 6 0.32 -5.99 -10.80
N LYS A 7 -0.50 -6.96 -11.22
CA LYS A 7 -1.61 -7.42 -10.40
C LYS A 7 -1.14 -8.02 -9.07
N ARG A 8 -0.05 -8.79 -9.07
CA ARG A 8 0.56 -9.32 -7.82
C ARG A 8 1.07 -8.20 -6.91
N PHE A 9 1.68 -7.17 -7.50
CA PHE A 9 2.17 -5.99 -6.79
C PHE A 9 1.03 -5.20 -6.15
N ASP A 10 -0.05 -4.96 -6.89
CA ASP A 10 -1.22 -4.22 -6.40
C ASP A 10 -1.91 -4.98 -5.26
N GLU A 11 -2.09 -6.30 -5.39
CA GLU A 11 -2.67 -7.15 -4.33
C GLU A 11 -1.84 -7.11 -3.04
N LEU A 12 -0.50 -7.20 -3.15
CA LEU A 12 0.39 -7.08 -1.99
C LEU A 12 0.35 -5.67 -1.40
N THR A 13 0.35 -4.64 -2.25
CA THR A 13 0.29 -3.24 -1.82
C THR A 13 -0.99 -2.97 -1.04
N GLY A 14 -2.14 -3.49 -1.48
CA GLY A 14 -3.40 -3.35 -0.76
C GLY A 14 -3.35 -3.97 0.65
N GLN A 15 -2.73 -5.15 0.79
CA GLN A 15 -2.52 -5.78 2.10
C GLN A 15 -1.62 -4.92 3.00
N LEU A 16 -0.48 -4.46 2.47
CA LEU A 16 0.46 -3.62 3.21
C LEU A 16 -0.18 -2.31 3.66
N PHE A 17 -0.86 -1.61 2.75
CA PHE A 17 -1.52 -0.35 3.04
C PHE A 17 -2.65 -0.50 4.05
N GLY A 18 -3.48 -1.53 3.94
CA GLY A 18 -4.53 -1.79 4.94
C GLY A 18 -3.94 -2.00 6.34
N VAL A 19 -2.93 -2.85 6.47
CA VAL A 19 -2.25 -3.15 7.73
C VAL A 19 -1.60 -1.91 8.35
N LEU A 20 -0.95 -1.08 7.54
CA LEU A 20 -0.28 0.14 8.00
C LEU A 20 -1.27 1.27 8.31
N TYR A 21 -2.38 1.35 7.58
CA TYR A 21 -3.45 2.32 7.83
C TYR A 21 -4.17 2.02 9.15
N GLU A 22 -4.48 0.76 9.41
CA GLU A 22 -5.11 0.32 10.67
C GLU A 22 -4.22 0.58 11.91
N SER A 23 -2.90 0.48 11.75
CA SER A 23 -1.94 0.65 12.86
C SER A 23 -1.44 2.08 13.04
N PHE A 24 -1.63 2.97 12.06
CA PHE A 24 -1.15 4.34 12.12
C PHE A 24 -1.67 5.08 13.37
N PRO A 25 -0.83 5.84 14.11
CA PRO A 25 0.57 6.19 13.81
C PRO A 25 1.61 5.22 14.36
N LEU A 26 1.21 4.09 14.94
CA LEU A 26 2.14 3.11 15.49
C LEU A 26 2.81 2.34 14.35
N PRO A 27 4.15 2.27 14.32
CA PRO A 27 4.85 1.45 13.35
C PRO A 27 4.54 -0.04 13.53
N ARG A 28 4.70 -0.82 12.46
CA ARG A 28 4.45 -2.26 12.44
C ARG A 28 5.61 -3.02 11.82
N ASN A 29 5.88 -4.20 12.37
CA ASN A 29 6.82 -5.14 11.77
C ASN A 29 6.11 -5.92 10.67
N LEU A 30 6.72 -5.99 9.49
CA LEU A 30 6.23 -6.74 8.34
C LEU A 30 7.09 -7.98 8.16
N GLU A 31 6.66 -9.08 8.77
CA GLU A 31 7.41 -10.34 8.75
C GLU A 31 7.04 -11.18 7.52
N PHE A 32 8.02 -11.83 6.89
CA PHE A 32 7.80 -12.59 5.65
C PHE A 32 6.73 -13.67 5.79
N GLU A 33 6.58 -14.27 6.98
CA GLU A 33 5.63 -15.36 7.24
C GLU A 33 4.17 -14.90 7.22
N HIS A 34 3.92 -13.60 7.47
CA HIS A 34 2.57 -13.03 7.50
C HIS A 34 2.05 -12.63 6.11
N PHE A 35 2.91 -12.64 5.10
CA PHE A 35 2.56 -12.33 3.72
C PHE A 35 2.61 -13.61 2.89
N PRO A 36 1.74 -13.76 1.88
CA PRO A 36 1.63 -15.01 1.13
C PRO A 36 3.01 -15.48 0.64
N ALA A 37 3.29 -16.78 0.82
CA ALA A 37 4.59 -17.45 0.65
C ALA A 37 5.22 -17.40 -0.76
N GLU A 38 4.70 -16.56 -1.66
CA GLU A 38 5.25 -16.37 -2.98
C GLU A 38 6.33 -15.30 -3.01
N ASP A 39 7.54 -15.76 -3.29
CA ASP A 39 8.73 -14.98 -3.63
C ASP A 39 9.06 -13.82 -2.67
N LYS A 40 9.82 -14.15 -1.62
CA LYS A 40 10.49 -13.17 -0.74
C LYS A 40 11.17 -12.04 -1.51
N LYS A 41 11.74 -12.31 -2.69
CA LYS A 41 12.36 -11.28 -3.54
C LYS A 41 11.32 -10.30 -4.05
N PHE A 42 10.15 -10.78 -4.44
CA PHE A 42 9.03 -9.95 -4.88
C PHE A 42 8.49 -9.08 -3.75
N PHE A 43 8.31 -9.66 -2.55
CA PHE A 43 7.90 -8.91 -1.37
C PHE A 43 8.90 -7.79 -1.03
N VAL A 44 10.19 -8.13 -0.93
CA VAL A 44 11.26 -7.17 -0.67
C VAL A 44 11.28 -6.07 -1.72
N ALA A 45 11.24 -6.42 -3.02
CA ALA A 45 11.24 -5.46 -4.11
C ALA A 45 10.01 -4.52 -4.06
N SER A 46 8.85 -5.02 -3.65
CA SER A 46 7.62 -4.25 -3.55
C SER A 46 7.68 -3.23 -2.41
N VAL A 47 8.09 -3.66 -1.21
CA VAL A 47 8.24 -2.76 -0.04
C VAL A 47 9.31 -1.70 -0.30
N ASP A 48 10.45 -2.09 -0.88
CA ASP A 48 11.52 -1.15 -1.25
C ASP A 48 11.04 -0.12 -2.27
N TRP A 49 10.25 -0.54 -3.27
CA TRP A 49 9.70 0.37 -4.26
C TRP A 49 8.72 1.36 -3.63
N LEU A 50 7.79 0.89 -2.78
CA LEU A 50 6.83 1.74 -2.06
C LEU A 50 7.53 2.75 -1.15
N SER A 51 8.61 2.32 -0.47
CA SER A 51 9.46 3.17 0.36
C SER A 51 10.13 4.26 -0.46
N ARG A 52 10.81 3.90 -1.55
CA ARG A 52 11.49 4.86 -2.45
C ARG A 52 10.53 5.81 -3.15
N ALA A 53 9.32 5.36 -3.46
CA ALA A 53 8.25 6.19 -4.01
C ALA A 53 7.61 7.11 -2.95
N GLY A 54 7.99 6.96 -1.68
CA GLY A 54 7.63 7.81 -0.57
C GLY A 54 6.27 7.48 0.06
N TYR A 55 5.72 6.28 -0.11
CA TYR A 55 4.43 5.90 0.50
C TYR A 55 4.57 5.37 1.94
N LEU A 56 5.69 4.73 2.25
CA LEU A 56 5.98 4.21 3.58
C LEU A 56 7.45 4.46 3.93
N SER A 57 7.77 4.34 5.20
CA SER A 57 9.16 4.32 5.69
C SER A 57 9.34 3.13 6.62
N PHE A 58 10.57 2.64 6.76
CA PHE A 58 10.95 1.58 7.68
C PHE A 58 12.31 1.87 8.29
N MET A 59 12.63 1.26 9.44
CA MET A 59 13.92 1.46 10.09
C MET A 59 14.97 0.44 9.62
N PHE A 60 14.65 -0.85 9.64
CA PHE A 60 15.57 -1.91 9.21
C PHE A 60 14.88 -3.01 8.42
N LEU A 61 15.61 -3.57 7.45
CA LEU A 61 15.33 -4.85 6.81
C LEU A 61 16.23 -5.92 7.41
N TYR A 62 15.64 -6.92 8.06
CA TYR A 62 16.33 -8.12 8.50
C TYR A 62 16.17 -9.20 7.44
N PRO A 63 17.26 -9.64 6.76
CA PRO A 63 17.17 -10.50 5.59
C PRO A 63 16.37 -11.78 5.79
N ASN A 64 16.25 -12.32 7.02
CA ASN A 64 15.52 -13.55 7.28
C ASN A 64 14.20 -13.35 8.03
N GLN A 65 13.84 -12.13 8.41
CA GLN A 65 12.63 -11.85 9.19
C GLN A 65 11.67 -10.94 8.43
N GLY A 66 12.13 -9.81 7.89
CA GLY A 66 11.28 -8.83 7.24
C GLY A 66 11.67 -7.39 7.58
N TYR A 67 10.72 -6.48 7.44
CA TYR A 67 10.93 -5.06 7.74
C TYR A 67 10.44 -4.71 9.16
N THR A 68 11.14 -3.78 9.81
CA THR A 68 10.80 -3.31 11.16
C THR A 68 10.49 -1.83 11.17
N GLU A 69 9.64 -1.44 12.13
CA GLU A 69 9.21 -0.05 12.31
C GLU A 69 8.63 0.56 11.02
N VAL A 70 7.79 -0.20 10.32
CA VAL A 70 7.18 0.25 9.07
C VAL A 70 5.97 1.12 9.37
N VAL A 71 5.92 2.32 8.80
CA VAL A 71 4.84 3.29 9.01
C VAL A 71 4.54 4.06 7.74
N LEU A 72 3.30 4.53 7.57
CA LEU A 72 2.92 5.40 6.47
C LEU A 72 3.64 6.75 6.57
N THR A 73 4.09 7.27 5.44
CA THR A 73 4.54 8.66 5.32
C THR A 73 3.33 9.61 5.21
N SER A 74 3.59 10.91 5.13
CA SER A 74 2.57 11.90 4.78
C SER A 74 1.87 11.59 3.44
N LYS A 75 2.65 11.28 2.39
CA LYS A 75 2.11 10.91 1.07
C LYS A 75 1.27 9.64 1.15
N GLY A 76 1.77 8.60 1.84
CA GLY A 76 1.02 7.36 2.04
C GLY A 76 -0.30 7.57 2.76
N LEU A 77 -0.29 8.36 3.84
CA LEU A 77 -1.50 8.67 4.58
C LEU A 77 -2.48 9.52 3.76
N GLU A 78 -1.99 10.51 3.00
CA GLU A 78 -2.82 11.40 2.19
C GLU A 78 -3.59 10.63 1.12
N VAL A 79 -2.92 9.74 0.37
CA VAL A 79 -3.58 8.94 -0.68
C VAL A 79 -4.59 7.97 -0.09
N LEU A 80 -4.34 7.43 1.10
CA LEU A 80 -5.27 6.49 1.76
C LEU A 80 -6.46 7.19 2.40
N LYS A 81 -6.32 8.46 2.82
CA LYS A 81 -7.44 9.28 3.28
C LYS A 81 -8.31 9.82 2.14
N ALA A 82 -7.86 9.70 0.89
CA ALA A 82 -8.66 10.11 -0.26
C ALA A 82 -9.95 9.29 -0.35
N LEU A 83 -10.99 9.94 -0.87
CA LEU A 83 -12.21 9.25 -1.28
C LEU A 83 -11.99 8.62 -2.66
N PRO A 84 -12.65 7.49 -2.98
CA PRO A 84 -12.69 6.99 -4.34
C PRO A 84 -13.21 8.05 -5.31
N GLU A 85 -12.71 8.07 -6.55
CA GLU A 85 -13.09 9.08 -7.55
C GLU A 85 -14.61 9.14 -7.81
N SER A 86 -15.33 8.05 -7.56
CA SER A 86 -16.77 7.93 -7.74
C SER A 86 -17.61 8.46 -6.57
N LEU A 87 -17.01 8.79 -5.42
CA LEU A 87 -17.74 9.13 -4.19
C LEU A 87 -17.43 10.55 -3.69
N LYS A 88 -18.49 11.33 -3.45
CA LYS A 88 -18.39 12.62 -2.74
C LYS A 88 -18.36 12.48 -1.22
N SER A 89 -18.80 11.33 -0.71
CA SER A 89 -18.84 10.98 0.71
C SER A 89 -18.83 9.46 0.85
N GLY A 90 -18.16 8.93 1.87
CA GLY A 90 -18.07 7.49 2.12
C GLY A 90 -16.78 7.11 2.84
N PRO A 91 -16.50 5.81 2.99
CA PRO A 91 -15.24 5.33 3.55
C PRO A 91 -14.08 5.73 2.63
N SER A 92 -12.96 6.12 3.24
CA SER A 92 -11.72 6.39 2.51
C SER A 92 -11.16 5.13 1.86
N LEU A 93 -10.18 5.27 0.96
CA LEU A 93 -9.49 4.11 0.39
C LEU A 93 -8.83 3.25 1.48
N GLY A 94 -8.27 3.89 2.51
CA GLY A 94 -7.69 3.20 3.67
C GLY A 94 -8.72 2.37 4.44
N ASP A 95 -9.90 2.94 4.73
CA ASP A 95 -10.98 2.23 5.41
C ASP A 95 -11.43 1.00 4.60
N GLN A 96 -11.55 1.16 3.28
CA GLN A 96 -11.93 0.07 2.38
C GLN A 96 -10.86 -1.02 2.30
N LEU A 97 -9.56 -0.67 2.36
CA LEU A 97 -8.49 -1.67 2.42
C LEU A 97 -8.54 -2.47 3.73
N VAL A 98 -8.76 -1.79 4.85
CA VAL A 98 -8.91 -2.46 6.15
C VAL A 98 -10.07 -3.44 6.12
N ASP A 99 -11.21 -3.04 5.57
CA ASP A 99 -12.37 -3.94 5.47
C ASP A 99 -12.17 -5.07 4.45
N ALA A 100 -11.58 -4.79 3.29
CA ALA A 100 -11.26 -5.79 2.29
C ALA A 100 -10.27 -6.84 2.82
N SER A 101 -9.34 -6.45 3.70
CA SER A 101 -8.38 -7.36 4.33
C SER A 101 -9.06 -8.41 5.22
N LYS A 102 -10.14 -8.04 5.92
CA LYS A 102 -10.92 -8.95 6.77
C LYS A 102 -11.70 -9.99 5.97
N THR A 103 -12.05 -9.68 4.73
CA THR A 103 -12.81 -10.57 3.84
C THR A 103 -11.93 -11.46 2.96
N GLY A 104 -10.61 -11.21 2.92
CA GLY A 104 -9.66 -11.95 2.08
C GLY A 104 -9.83 -11.70 0.58
N ALA A 105 -10.57 -10.65 0.18
CA ALA A 105 -10.87 -10.32 -1.21
C ALA A 105 -9.65 -9.71 -1.94
N LYS A 106 -8.67 -10.54 -2.31
CA LYS A 106 -7.40 -10.11 -2.93
C LYS A 106 -7.58 -9.19 -4.14
N SER A 107 -8.50 -9.50 -5.05
CA SER A 107 -8.73 -8.65 -6.24
C SER A 107 -9.19 -7.23 -5.84
N LEU A 108 -10.08 -7.12 -4.85
CA LEU A 108 -10.56 -5.83 -4.36
C LEU A 108 -9.43 -5.03 -3.71
N LEU A 109 -8.56 -5.69 -2.93
CA LEU A 109 -7.37 -5.05 -2.36
C LEU A 109 -6.47 -4.47 -3.47
N GLY A 110 -6.26 -5.23 -4.55
CA GLY A 110 -5.48 -4.77 -5.70
C GLY A 110 -6.11 -3.55 -6.38
N ASP A 111 -7.42 -3.59 -6.64
CA ASP A 111 -8.13 -2.50 -7.32
C ASP A 111 -8.09 -1.19 -6.51
N ILE A 112 -8.25 -1.27 -5.17
CA ILE A 112 -8.18 -0.11 -4.28
C ILE A 112 -6.73 0.42 -4.20
N ALA A 113 -5.74 -0.48 -4.11
CA ALA A 113 -4.33 -0.09 -4.10
C ALA A 113 -3.91 0.62 -5.40
N GLY A 114 -4.34 0.12 -6.55
CA GLY A 114 -4.09 0.75 -7.85
C GLY A 114 -4.68 2.17 -7.94
N GLN A 115 -5.86 2.39 -7.35
CA GLN A 115 -6.45 3.74 -7.23
C GLN A 115 -5.60 4.65 -6.34
N ALA A 116 -5.17 4.19 -5.16
CA ALA A 116 -4.32 4.97 -4.26
C ALA A 116 -2.99 5.38 -4.91
N LEU A 117 -2.36 4.46 -5.65
CA LEU A 117 -1.12 4.74 -6.41
C LEU A 117 -1.35 5.77 -7.52
N SER A 118 -2.49 5.69 -8.21
CA SER A 118 -2.87 6.64 -9.26
C SER A 118 -3.08 8.06 -8.70
N ILE A 119 -3.76 8.17 -7.54
CA ILE A 119 -3.92 9.44 -6.82
C ILE A 119 -2.56 10.00 -6.39
N GLY A 120 -1.66 9.15 -5.87
CA GLY A 120 -0.32 9.55 -5.47
C GLY A 120 0.53 10.15 -6.60
N VAL A 121 0.32 9.70 -7.85
CA VAL A 121 0.93 10.32 -9.03
C VAL A 121 0.33 11.69 -9.32
N LYS A 122 -1.00 11.84 -9.26
CA LYS A 122 -1.71 13.13 -9.48
C LYS A 122 -1.33 14.20 -8.45
N ILE A 123 -1.21 13.82 -7.18
CA ILE A 123 -0.77 14.74 -6.12
C ILE A 123 0.64 15.24 -6.42
N ALA A 124 1.57 14.34 -6.77
CA ALA A 124 2.94 14.70 -7.08
C ALA A 124 3.06 15.65 -8.29
N THR A 125 2.23 15.48 -9.34
CA THR A 125 2.24 16.38 -10.50
C THR A 125 1.58 17.73 -10.21
N SER A 126 0.51 17.76 -9.41
CA SER A 126 -0.17 19.01 -9.00
C SER A 126 0.74 19.93 -8.18
N HIS A 127 1.57 19.37 -7.29
CA HIS A 127 2.56 20.14 -6.53
C HIS A 127 3.66 20.78 -7.40
N LEU A 128 3.88 20.26 -8.61
CA LEU A 128 4.83 20.82 -9.59
C LEU A 128 4.20 21.85 -10.54
N GLY A 129 2.92 22.21 -10.34
CA GLY A 129 2.22 23.18 -11.17
C GLY A 129 1.83 22.66 -12.56
N LEU A 130 1.88 21.34 -12.78
CA LEU A 130 1.44 20.70 -14.02
C LEU A 130 -0.06 20.37 -13.92
N PRO A 131 -0.86 20.60 -14.98
CA PRO A 131 -2.26 20.17 -14.99
C PRO A 131 -2.33 18.65 -14.84
N GLY A 132 -3.10 18.18 -13.85
CA GLY A 132 -3.33 16.76 -13.56
C GLY A 132 -4.45 16.15 -14.38
#